data_AF-A0A7C4RGB9-F1
#
_entry.id   AF-A0A7C4RGB9-F1
#
_cell.length_a   1.000
_cell.length_b   1.000
_cell.length_c   1.000
_cell.angle_alpha   90.00
_cell.angle_beta   90.00
_cell.angle_gamma   90.00
#
_symmetry.space_group_name_H-M   'P 1'
#
loop_
_entity.id
_entity.type
_entity.pdbx_description
1 polymer ?
#
loop_
_entity_poly.entity_id
_entity_poly.type
_entity_poly.pdbx_seq_one_letter_code
_entity_poly.pdbx_strand_id
1 'polypeptide(L)' 'MIGQILQLISLILVFCGLTVIYFFIAIYISVKKFGGSLEKRHIYVILGLAAIFFILSIILSVLGSALSV' A
#
# COMPACT_ATOMS: atom_id res chain seq x y z
N MET A 1 16.41 -17.05 10.40
CA MET A 1 14.95 -17.35 10.48
C MET A 1 14.10 -16.08 10.66
N ILE A 2 14.37 -15.24 11.66
CA ILE A 2 13.56 -14.02 11.91
C ILE A 2 13.61 -13.01 10.74
N GLY A 3 14.76 -12.83 10.08
CA GLY A 3 14.91 -11.93 8.93
C GLY A 3 14.08 -12.33 7.71
N GLN A 4 13.98 -13.64 7.43
CA GLN A 4 13.14 -14.17 6.33
C GLN A 4 11.65 -13.93 6.59
N ILE A 5 11.21 -14.03 7.86
CA ILE A 5 9.82 -13.72 8.24
C ILE A 5 9.53 -12.22 8.03
N LEU A 6 10.45 -11.34 8.43
CA LEU A 6 10.32 -9.89 8.20
C LEU A 6 10.26 -9.53 6.70
N GLN A 7 11.08 -10.19 5.86
CA GLN A 7 11.02 -10.03 4.41
C GLN A 7 9.69 -10.54 3.82
N LEU A 8 9.16 -11.66 4.31
CA LEU A 8 7.85 -12.17 3.90
C LEU A 8 6.72 -11.20 4.28
N ILE A 9 6.74 -10.65 5.51
CA ILE A 9 5.78 -9.65 5.96
C ILE A 9 5.88 -8.38 5.08
N SER A 10 7.10 -7.93 4.78
CA SER A 10 7.31 -6.79 3.88
C SER A 10 6.67 -7.02 2.50
N LEU A 11 6.85 -8.21 1.92
CA LEU A 11 6.21 -8.60 0.66
C LEU A 11 4.68 -8.51 0.74
N ILE A 12 4.08 -9.04 1.81
CA ILE A 12 2.62 -8.99 2.04
C ILE A 12 2.15 -7.54 2.12
N LEU A 13 2.88 -6.66 2.83
CA LEU A 13 2.55 -5.24 2.91
C LEU A 13 2.57 -4.54 1.55
N VAL A 14 3.53 -4.85 0.67
CA VAL A 14 3.57 -4.32 -0.69
C VAL A 14 2.32 -4.74 -1.47
N PHE A 15 1.95 -6.02 -1.42
CA PHE A 15 0.73 -6.51 -2.08
C PHE A 15 -0.53 -5.85 -1.53
N CYS A 16 -0.60 -5.62 -0.22
CA CYS A 16 -1.71 -4.94 0.42
C CYS A 16 -1.82 -3.49 -0.08
N GLY A 17 -0.71 -2.75 -0.12
CA GLY A 17 -0.65 -1.39 -0.66
C GLY A 17 -1.08 -1.30 -2.13
N LEU A 18 -0.61 -2.22 -2.97
CA LEU A 18 -1.01 -2.30 -4.38
C LEU A 18 -2.52 -2.57 -4.52
N THR A 19 -3.08 -3.47 -3.71
CA THR A 19 -4.50 -3.81 -3.72
C THR A 19 -5.36 -2.59 -3.39
N VAL A 20 -4.96 -1.79 -2.40
CA VAL A 20 -5.65 -0.53 -2.05
C VAL A 20 -5.63 0.45 -3.22
N ILE A 21 -4.50 0.60 -3.92
CA ILE A 21 -4.39 1.46 -5.10
C ILE A 21 -5.29 0.96 -6.24
N TYR A 22 -5.29 -0.34 -6.53
CA TYR A 22 -6.14 -0.92 -7.57
C TYR A 22 -7.63 -0.74 -7.27
N PHE A 23 -8.03 -0.95 -6.01
CA PHE A 23 -9.40 -0.71 -5.57
C PHE A 23 -9.79 0.76 -5.76
N PHE A 24 -8.88 1.69 -5.45
CA PHE A 24 -9.12 3.10 -5.67
C PHE A 24 -9.30 3.46 -7.14
N ILE A 25 -8.46 2.92 -8.02
CA ILE A 25 -8.58 3.11 -9.47
C ILE A 25 -9.94 2.61 -9.96
N ALA A 26 -10.39 1.45 -9.48
CA ALA A 26 -11.70 0.90 -9.82
C ALA A 26 -12.86 1.81 -9.37
N ILE A 27 -12.79 2.36 -8.16
CA ILE A 27 -13.76 3.36 -7.67
C ILE A 27 -13.73 4.61 -8.53
N TYR A 28 -12.54 5.15 -8.83
CA TYR A 28 -12.39 6.37 -9.62
C TYR A 28 -12.99 6.22 -11.03
N ILE A 29 -12.71 5.11 -11.71
CA ILE A 29 -13.29 4.80 -13.02
C ILE A 29 -14.81 4.69 -12.91
N SER A 30 -15.32 3.99 -11.89
CA SER A 30 -16.75 3.81 -11.67
C SER A 30 -17.45 5.15 -11.43
N VAL A 31 -16.96 5.96 -10.50
CA VAL A 31 -17.54 7.27 -10.18
C VAL A 31 -17.54 8.18 -11.40
N LYS A 32 -16.44 8.23 -12.16
CA LYS A 32 -16.35 9.01 -13.39
C LYS A 32 -17.36 8.55 -14.45
N LYS A 33 -17.58 7.24 -14.58
CA LYS A 33 -18.54 6.66 -15.53
C LYS A 33 -19.99 7.03 -15.21
N PHE A 34 -20.32 7.21 -13.93
CA PHE A 34 -21.68 7.58 -13.48
C PHE A 34 -21.87 9.10 -13.29
N GLY A 35 -20.92 9.94 -13.76
CA GLY A 35 -21.01 11.39 -13.62
C GLY A 35 -20.88 11.90 -12.18
N GLY A 36 -20.41 11.07 -11.26
CA GLY A 36 -20.14 11.46 -9.89
C GLY A 36 -18.82 12.22 -9.75
N SER A 37 -18.67 12.93 -8.64
CA SER A 37 -17.46 13.67 -8.28
C SER A 37 -16.86 13.06 -7.01
N LEU A 38 -15.60 12.61 -7.10
CA LEU A 38 -14.82 12.25 -5.91
C LEU A 38 -14.23 13.51 -5.30
N GLU A 39 -14.53 13.75 -4.02
CA GLU A 39 -13.87 14.84 -3.30
C GLU A 39 -12.36 14.56 -3.20
N LYS A 40 -11.56 15.61 -3.42
CA LYS A 40 -10.09 15.54 -3.35
C LYS A 40 -9.61 14.96 -2.02
N ARG A 41 -10.35 15.20 -0.93
CA ARG A 41 -10.06 14.65 0.40
C ARG A 41 -9.97 13.12 0.41
N HIS A 42 -10.87 12.42 -0.28
CA HIS A 42 -10.86 10.95 -0.34
C HIS A 42 -9.65 10.42 -1.11
N ILE A 43 -9.29 11.08 -2.22
CA ILE A 43 -8.08 10.75 -3.00
C ILE A 43 -6.85 10.86 -2.09
N TYR A 44 -6.67 11.99 -1.40
CA TYR A 44 -5.49 12.20 -0.55
C TYR A 44 -5.41 11.23 0.63
N VAL A 45 -6.55 10.89 1.25
CA VAL A 45 -6.59 9.91 2.35
C VAL A 45 -6.13 8.54 1.86
N ILE A 46 -6.62 8.09 0.71
CA ILE A 46 -6.29 6.76 0.18
C ILE A 46 -4.85 6.70 -0.32
N LEU A 47 -4.37 7.76 -0.97
CA LEU A 47 -2.98 7.88 -1.39
C LEU A 47 -2.03 7.90 -0.17
N GLY A 48 -2.42 8.62 0.89
CA GLY A 48 -1.69 8.65 2.16
C GLY A 48 -1.65 7.29 2.84
N LEU A 49 -2.77 6.56 2.86
CA LEU A 49 -2.84 5.20 3.40
C LEU A 49 -1.89 4.26 2.65
N ALA A 50 -1.91 4.30 1.31
CA ALA A 50 -1.01 3.49 0.48
C ALA A 50 0.48 3.84 0.73
N ALA A 51 0.80 5.12 0.90
CA ALA A 51 2.15 5.56 1.23
C ALA A 51 2.63 5.04 2.59
N ILE A 52 1.76 5.00 3.61
CA ILE A 52 2.08 4.43 4.92
C ILE A 52 2.43 2.94 4.80
N PHE A 53 1.63 2.15 4.07
CA PHE A 53 1.93 0.73 3.83
C PHE A 53 3.29 0.53 3.13
N PHE A 54 3.61 1.37 2.15
CA PHE A 54 4.90 1.33 1.46
C PHE A 54 6.07 1.66 2.38
N ILE A 55 5.99 2.73 3.17
CA ILE A 55 7.05 3.11 4.12
C ILE A 55 7.27 2.00 5.14
N LEU A 56 6.20 1.42 5.67
CA LEU A 56 6.27 0.34 6.65
C LEU A 56 6.93 -0.91 6.05
N SER A 57 6.61 -1.24 4.80
CA SER A 57 7.27 -2.32 4.05
C SER A 57 8.77 -2.08 3.89
N ILE A 58 9.20 -0.85 3.56
CA ILE A 58 10.63 -0.49 3.42
C ILE A 58 11.35 -0.69 4.75
N ILE A 59 10.79 -0.18 5.85
CA ILE A 59 11.38 -0.32 7.20
C ILE A 59 11.56 -1.80 7.56
N LEU A 60 10.52 -2.61 7.35
CA LEU A 60 10.58 -4.05 7.62
C LEU A 60 11.57 -4.79 6.71
N SER A 61 11.70 -4.36 5.46
CA SER A 61 12.68 -4.94 4.51
C SER A 61 14.12 -4.65 4.94
N VAL A 62 14.41 -3.41 5.36
CA VAL A 62 15.73 -3.01 5.85
C VAL A 62 16.07 -3.75 7.15
N LEU A 63 15.15 -3.79 8.11
CA LEU A 63 15.31 -4.53 9.36
C LEU A 63 15.49 -6.03 9.12
N GLY A 64 14.66 -6.63 8.26
CA GLY A 64 14.74 -8.03 7.91
C GLY A 64 16.06 -8.41 7.25
N SER A 65 16.59 -7.53 6.41
CA SER A 65 17.90 -7.72 5.76
C SER A 65 19.05 -7.63 6.77
N ALA A 66 19.03 -6.64 7.67
CA ALA A 66 20.05 -6.48 8.72
C ALA A 66 20.10 -7.67 9.71
N LEU A 67 18.94 -8.26 10.02
CA LEU A 67 18.81 -9.42 10.91
C LEU A 67 19.01 -10.78 10.21
N SER A 68 19.16 -10.78 8.89
CA SER A 68 19.42 -11.98 8.09
C SER A 68 20.91 -12.20 7.78
N VAL A 69 21.73 -11.19 8.04
CA VAL A 69 23.20 -11.28 8.10
C VAL A 69 23.61 -11.96 9.41
#